data_AF-A0A1F9N430-F1
#
_entry.id   AF-A0A1F9N430-F1
#
_cell.length_a   1.000
_cell.length_b   1.000
_cell.length_c   1.000
_cell.angle_alpha   90.00
_cell.angle_beta   90.00
_cell.angle_gamma   90.00
#
_symmetry.space_group_name_H-M   'P 1'
#
loop_
_entity.id
_entity.type
_entity.pdbx_description
1 polymer ?
#
loop_
_entity_poly.entity_id
_entity_poly.type
_entity_poly.pdbx_seq_one_letter_code
_entity_poly.pdbx_strand_id
1 'polypeptide(L)'
;MGRNRGYGLTLVTQRAAAVDKHVLTQCGSLLLLRIAAEIDRKAITGWIADTSTSGIDMRRVWDELCELPNGTGWLWSPTWGNKLTRVKIATRTTFHPSPDNQDAKMCAPAQVAPQQRKRPVAAPAQPFSLKWRLVAPLVGVAFLAVFNKSCTVFTIGTVAVVLWALYSYGVSFEDRSHK
;
A
#
# COMPACT_ATOMS: atom_id res chain seq x y z
N MET A 1 2.25 -15.64 -7.63
CA MET A 1 3.66 -15.69 -8.10
C MET A 1 4.68 -16.01 -7.00
N GLY A 2 4.53 -15.50 -5.76
CA GLY A 2 5.47 -15.81 -4.66
C GLY A 2 5.45 -17.28 -4.22
N ARG A 3 4.26 -17.86 -4.02
CA ARG A 3 4.10 -19.24 -3.53
C ARG A 3 4.74 -20.30 -4.43
N ASN A 4 4.64 -20.16 -5.76
CA ASN A 4 5.24 -21.12 -6.71
C ASN A 4 6.77 -21.17 -6.66
N ARG A 5 7.42 -20.13 -6.10
CA ARG A 5 8.88 -20.03 -5.97
C ARG A 5 9.34 -20.26 -4.53
N GLY A 6 8.45 -20.72 -3.64
CA GLY A 6 8.77 -20.99 -2.24
C GLY A 6 9.01 -19.74 -1.38
N TYR A 7 8.64 -18.54 -1.85
CA TYR A 7 8.80 -17.32 -1.05
C TYR A 7 7.68 -17.18 -0.02
N GLY A 8 8.08 -17.05 1.25
CA GLY A 8 7.21 -16.65 2.36
C GLY A 8 7.35 -15.17 2.67
N LEU A 9 6.24 -14.52 3.00
CA LEU A 9 6.22 -13.14 3.47
C LEU A 9 5.51 -13.09 4.82
N THR A 10 6.12 -12.40 5.79
CA THR A 10 5.48 -12.08 7.07
C THR A 10 5.38 -10.58 7.19
N LEU A 11 4.16 -10.08 7.34
CA LEU A 11 3.88 -8.66 7.52
C LEU A 11 3.67 -8.40 9.01
N VAL A 12 4.40 -7.43 9.54
CA VAL A 12 4.28 -6.98 10.93
C VAL A 12 3.91 -5.51 10.91
N THR A 13 2.76 -5.19 11.48
CA THR A 13 2.23 -3.82 11.56
C THR A 13 1.59 -3.58 12.92
N GLN A 14 1.60 -2.33 13.36
CA GLN A 14 0.83 -1.88 14.53
C GLN A 14 -0.60 -1.48 14.17
N ARG A 15 -0.87 -1.23 12.88
CA ARG A 15 -2.16 -0.78 12.35
C ARG A 15 -2.56 -1.67 11.19
N ALA A 16 -3.59 -2.48 11.37
CA ALA A 16 -4.09 -3.37 10.33
C ALA A 16 -4.75 -2.57 9.20
N ALA A 17 -5.42 -1.46 9.53
CA ALA A 17 -6.09 -0.61 8.54
C ALA A 17 -5.13 0.15 7.61
N ALA A 18 -3.85 0.27 7.98
CA ALA A 18 -2.84 0.89 7.12
C ALA A 18 -2.32 -0.05 6.02
N VAL A 19 -2.59 -1.36 6.13
CA VAL A 19 -2.20 -2.35 5.12
C VAL A 19 -3.24 -2.33 4.01
N ASP A 20 -2.76 -2.35 2.76
CA ASP A 20 -3.65 -2.41 1.62
C ASP A 20 -4.51 -3.68 1.63
N LYS A 21 -5.81 -3.51 1.34
CA LYS A 21 -6.80 -4.60 1.37
C LYS A 21 -6.42 -5.78 0.46
N HIS A 22 -5.77 -5.53 -0.68
CA HIS A 22 -5.37 -6.58 -1.61
C HIS A 22 -4.19 -7.40 -1.09
N VAL A 23 -3.36 -6.80 -0.23
CA VAL A 23 -2.28 -7.51 0.46
C VAL A 23 -2.85 -8.31 1.62
N LEU A 24 -3.79 -7.73 2.37
CA LEU A 24 -4.42 -8.41 3.50
C LEU A 24 -5.16 -9.67 3.05
N THR A 25 -5.96 -9.60 1.97
CA THR A 25 -6.69 -10.77 1.44
C THR A 25 -5.77 -11.88 0.89
N GLN A 26 -4.53 -11.56 0.54
CA GLN A 26 -3.53 -12.56 0.13
C GLN A 26 -2.82 -13.23 1.31
N CYS A 27 -2.96 -12.69 2.53
CA CYS A 27 -2.37 -13.30 3.71
C CYS A 27 -3.12 -14.61 4.02
N GLY A 28 -2.38 -15.71 4.10
CA GLY A 28 -2.96 -17.03 4.38
C GLY A 28 -3.05 -17.37 5.86
N SER A 29 -2.54 -16.53 6.76
CA SER A 29 -2.62 -16.69 8.22
C SER A 29 -2.44 -15.34 8.88
N LEU A 30 -3.03 -15.16 10.05
CA LEU A 30 -3.07 -13.88 10.74
C LEU A 30 -2.83 -14.11 12.23
N LEU A 31 -1.83 -13.42 12.78
CA LEU A 31 -1.53 -13.42 14.21
C LEU A 31 -1.94 -12.07 14.80
N LEU A 32 -2.98 -12.07 15.61
CA LEU A 32 -3.53 -10.89 16.27
C LEU A 32 -3.02 -10.82 17.70
N LEU A 33 -2.33 -9.74 18.03
CA LEU A 33 -2.05 -9.38 19.42
C LEU A 33 -3.18 -8.50 19.95
N ARG A 34 -2.98 -7.87 21.11
CA ARG A 34 -3.93 -6.90 21.67
C ARG A 34 -4.19 -5.76 20.68
N ILE A 35 -5.45 -5.55 20.30
CA ILE A 35 -5.88 -4.43 19.45
C ILE A 35 -7.07 -3.76 20.12
N ALA A 36 -6.90 -2.48 20.46
CA ALA A 36 -7.94 -1.66 21.09
C ALA A 36 -8.74 -0.82 20.08
N ALA A 37 -8.18 -0.53 18.91
CA ALA A 37 -8.78 0.41 17.96
C ALA A 37 -9.88 -0.24 17.12
N GLU A 38 -11.07 0.37 17.14
CA GLU A 38 -12.25 -0.03 16.35
C GLU A 38 -11.98 -0.14 14.85
N ILE A 39 -11.20 0.80 14.29
CA ILE A 39 -10.90 0.85 12.85
C ILE A 39 -10.10 -0.40 12.43
N ASP A 40 -9.12 -0.80 13.25
CA ASP A 40 -8.31 -1.97 13.01
C ASP A 40 -9.14 -3.26 13.14
N ARG A 41 -10.07 -3.33 14.12
CA ARG A 41 -11.02 -4.45 14.26
C ARG A 41 -11.90 -4.63 13.02
N LYS A 42 -12.38 -3.54 12.41
CA LYS A 42 -13.20 -3.60 11.19
C LYS A 42 -12.43 -4.17 10.01
N ALA A 43 -11.18 -3.75 9.81
CA ALA A 43 -10.33 -4.27 8.73
C ALA A 43 -10.11 -5.79 8.87
N ILE A 44 -9.87 -6.26 10.08
CA ILE A 44 -9.67 -7.69 10.37
C ILE A 44 -10.97 -8.47 10.23
N THR A 45 -12.10 -7.89 10.65
CA THR A 45 -13.43 -8.52 10.50
C THR A 45 -13.74 -8.82 9.04
N GLY A 46 -13.44 -7.88 8.13
CA GLY A 46 -13.59 -8.10 6.69
C GLY A 46 -12.77 -9.28 6.20
N TRP A 47 -11.48 -9.34 6.57
CA TRP A 47 -10.61 -10.46 6.20
C TRP A 47 -11.09 -11.81 6.76
N ILE A 48 -11.56 -11.83 8.01
CA ILE A 48 -12.07 -13.03 8.66
C ILE A 48 -13.34 -13.53 7.96
N ALA A 49 -14.28 -12.64 7.66
CA ALA A 49 -15.51 -13.00 6.95
C ALA A 49 -15.20 -13.68 5.61
N ASP A 50 -14.22 -13.17 4.87
CA ASP A 50 -13.80 -13.71 3.57
C ASP A 50 -13.11 -15.08 3.66
N THR A 51 -12.52 -15.40 4.83
CA THR A 51 -11.65 -16.57 4.97
C THR A 51 -12.19 -17.64 5.93
N SER A 52 -13.26 -17.36 6.66
CA SER A 52 -13.85 -18.28 7.64
C SER A 52 -14.85 -19.25 7.02
N THR A 53 -14.76 -20.54 7.38
CA THR A 53 -15.86 -21.50 7.19
C THR A 53 -16.63 -21.54 8.51
N SER A 54 -17.87 -21.03 8.49
CA SER A 54 -18.93 -21.01 9.50
C SER A 54 -18.62 -21.60 10.89
N GLY A 55 -18.80 -20.82 11.97
CA GLY A 55 -18.88 -21.35 13.34
C GLY A 55 -18.01 -20.66 14.41
N ILE A 56 -17.32 -19.58 14.06
CA ILE A 56 -16.45 -18.86 15.00
C ILE A 56 -17.24 -17.74 15.68
N ASP A 57 -17.26 -17.75 17.02
CA ASP A 57 -17.87 -16.67 17.82
C ASP A 57 -16.97 -15.44 17.84
N MET A 58 -17.16 -14.59 16.83
CA MET A 58 -16.38 -13.37 16.63
C MET A 58 -16.56 -12.36 17.76
N ARG A 59 -17.72 -12.34 18.44
CA ARG A 59 -17.95 -11.37 19.53
C ARG A 59 -17.04 -11.66 20.70
N ARG A 60 -17.00 -12.92 21.14
CA ARG A 60 -16.11 -13.35 22.22
C ARG A 60 -14.65 -13.05 21.93
N VAL A 61 -14.22 -13.29 20.68
CA VAL A 61 -12.83 -13.03 20.26
C VAL A 61 -12.50 -11.55 20.37
N TRP A 62 -13.43 -10.66 20.01
CA TRP A 62 -13.25 -9.22 20.09
C TRP A 62 -13.22 -8.66 21.51
N ASP A 63 -14.07 -9.20 22.39
CA ASP A 63 -14.05 -8.84 23.80
C ASP A 63 -12.70 -9.23 24.43
N GLU A 64 -12.24 -10.45 24.16
CA GLU A 64 -10.93 -10.91 24.61
C GLU A 64 -9.77 -10.13 23.97
N LEU A 65 -9.93 -9.61 22.74
CA LEU A 65 -8.84 -8.96 22.00
C LEU A 65 -8.33 -7.67 22.67
N CYS A 66 -9.23 -6.92 23.31
CA CYS A 66 -8.88 -5.68 24.01
C CYS A 66 -8.19 -5.96 25.35
N GLU A 67 -8.54 -7.06 26.00
CA GLU A 67 -8.06 -7.43 27.34
C GLU A 67 -6.85 -8.37 27.34
N LEU A 68 -6.36 -8.77 26.16
CA LEU A 68 -5.21 -9.68 26.04
C LEU A 68 -3.98 -9.15 26.78
N PRO A 69 -3.37 -9.95 27.67
CA PRO A 69 -2.11 -9.58 28.29
C PRO A 69 -0.97 -9.55 27.25
N ASN A 70 0.07 -8.78 27.54
CA ASN A 70 1.24 -8.67 26.69
C ASN A 70 1.84 -10.04 26.39
N GLY A 71 2.25 -10.26 25.13
CA GLY A 71 2.81 -11.54 24.69
C GLY A 71 1.78 -12.65 24.46
N THR A 72 0.47 -12.37 24.57
CA THR A 72 -0.57 -13.30 24.12
C THR A 72 -1.32 -12.76 22.91
N GLY A 73 -1.84 -13.67 22.09
CA GLY A 73 -2.58 -13.33 20.90
C GLY A 73 -3.41 -14.49 20.37
N TRP A 74 -4.14 -14.20 19.31
CA TRP A 74 -4.93 -15.16 18.55
C TRP A 74 -4.24 -15.46 17.23
N LEU A 75 -3.99 -16.74 16.97
CA LEU A 75 -3.51 -17.21 15.69
C LEU A 75 -4.71 -17.74 14.89
N TRP A 76 -4.93 -17.14 13.73
CA TRP A 76 -5.86 -17.61 12.73
C TRP A 76 -5.09 -18.20 11.56
N SER A 77 -5.35 -19.47 11.24
CA SER A 77 -4.86 -20.07 10.02
C SER A 77 -5.97 -20.90 9.35
N PRO A 78 -6.54 -20.44 8.24
CA PRO A 78 -7.47 -21.23 7.43
C PRO A 78 -6.76 -22.45 6.83
N THR A 79 -5.48 -22.30 6.47
CA THR A 79 -4.67 -23.36 5.87
C THR A 79 -4.26 -24.41 6.91
N TRP A 80 -3.98 -24.00 8.15
CA TRP A 80 -3.64 -24.91 9.25
C TRP A 80 -4.85 -25.17 10.15
N GLY A 81 -5.72 -26.07 9.67
CA GLY A 81 -6.79 -26.66 10.47
C GLY A 81 -8.01 -25.78 10.68
N ASN A 82 -8.10 -24.62 10.00
CA ASN A 82 -9.21 -23.67 10.07
C ASN A 82 -9.65 -23.35 11.51
N LYS A 83 -8.66 -23.22 12.40
CA LYS A 83 -8.86 -23.02 13.83
C LYS A 83 -8.36 -21.65 14.24
N LEU A 84 -9.15 -21.01 15.08
CA LEU A 84 -8.76 -19.85 15.83
C LEU A 84 -8.21 -20.33 17.18
N THR A 85 -6.91 -20.13 17.41
CA THR A 85 -6.22 -20.66 18.60
C THR A 85 -5.53 -19.54 19.36
N ARG A 86 -5.70 -19.52 20.68
CA ARG A 86 -4.98 -18.59 21.55
C ARG A 86 -3.55 -19.07 21.75
N VAL A 87 -2.58 -18.20 21.49
CA VAL A 87 -1.15 -18.49 21.59
C VAL A 87 -0.48 -17.52 22.56
N LYS A 88 0.47 -18.04 23.34
CA LYS A 88 1.38 -17.24 24.16
C LYS A 88 2.76 -17.29 23.50
N ILE A 89 3.26 -16.12 23.13
CA ILE A 89 4.58 -15.95 22.52
C ILE A 89 5.62 -16.05 23.64
N ALA A 90 6.66 -16.86 23.40
CA ALA A 90 7.76 -16.98 24.34
C ALA A 90 8.50 -15.64 24.52
N THR A 91 8.88 -15.34 25.75
CA THR A 91 9.70 -14.17 26.06
C THR A 91 11.05 -14.28 25.35
N ARG A 92 11.53 -13.17 24.79
CA ARG A 92 12.82 -13.12 24.10
C ARG A 92 13.94 -13.30 25.11
N THR A 93 14.96 -14.07 24.75
CA THR A 93 16.17 -14.26 25.57
C THR A 93 17.17 -13.11 25.41
N THR A 94 17.05 -12.33 24.34
CA THR A 94 17.87 -11.15 24.06
C THR A 94 17.25 -9.89 24.67
N PHE A 95 18.10 -8.93 25.03
CA PHE A 95 17.67 -7.61 25.53
C PHE A 95 16.62 -6.98 24.61
N HIS A 96 15.51 -6.54 25.19
CA HIS A 96 14.47 -5.76 24.53
C HIS A 96 14.01 -4.68 25.51
N PRO A 97 13.84 -3.42 25.08
CA PRO A 97 13.40 -2.31 25.94
C PRO A 97 11.89 -2.41 26.26
N SER A 98 11.45 -3.55 26.80
CA SER A 98 10.14 -3.76 27.42
C SER A 98 10.37 -3.88 28.93
N PRO A 99 9.45 -3.40 29.78
CA PRO A 99 9.51 -3.64 31.23
C PRO A 99 9.78 -5.11 31.59
N ASP A 100 9.19 -6.03 30.82
CA ASP A 100 9.24 -7.47 31.08
C ASP A 100 10.59 -8.13 30.73
N ASN A 101 11.55 -7.40 30.15
CA ASN A 101 12.79 -7.97 29.62
C ASN A 101 14.02 -7.05 29.73
N GLN A 102 14.02 -6.12 30.70
CA GLN A 102 15.13 -5.18 30.91
C GLN A 102 16.40 -5.87 31.41
N ASP A 103 16.25 -6.96 32.15
CA ASP A 103 17.36 -7.72 32.74
C ASP A 103 17.95 -8.76 31.78
N ALA A 104 17.39 -8.93 30.57
CA ALA A 104 17.93 -9.86 29.60
C ALA A 104 19.32 -9.44 29.14
N LYS A 105 20.18 -10.46 28.95
CA LYS A 105 21.55 -10.27 28.51
C LYS A 105 21.57 -9.42 27.24
N MET A 106 22.27 -8.28 27.30
CA MET A 106 22.74 -7.61 26.10
C MET A 106 23.72 -8.55 25.41
N CYS A 107 23.22 -9.36 24.46
CA CYS A 107 24.12 -9.99 23.51
C CYS A 107 24.77 -8.87 22.71
N ALA A 108 26.11 -8.81 22.73
CA ALA A 108 26.84 -7.94 21.81
C ALA A 108 26.31 -8.21 20.39
N PRO A 109 26.07 -7.17 19.57
CA PRO A 109 25.62 -7.37 18.21
C PRO A 109 26.59 -8.34 17.54
N ALA A 110 26.05 -9.39 16.90
CA ALA A 110 26.88 -10.29 16.10
C ALA A 110 27.72 -9.41 15.18
N GLN A 111 29.05 -9.53 15.24
CA GLN A 111 29.93 -8.77 14.36
C GLN A 111 29.60 -9.17 12.93
N VAL A 112 28.80 -8.34 12.25
CA VAL A 112 28.56 -8.50 10.83
C VAL A 112 29.89 -8.16 10.18
N ALA A 113 30.51 -9.14 9.52
CA ALA A 113 31.69 -8.88 8.70
C ALA A 113 31.40 -7.65 7.83
N PRO A 114 32.33 -6.67 7.73
CA PRO A 114 32.08 -5.43 7.01
C PRO A 114 31.61 -5.77 5.60
N GLN A 115 30.30 -5.64 5.39
CA GLN A 115 29.71 -5.78 4.07
C GLN A 115 30.27 -4.61 3.29
N GLN A 116 31.19 -4.89 2.35
CA GLN A 116 31.58 -3.92 1.37
C GLN A 116 30.32 -3.52 0.61
N ARG A 117 29.65 -2.45 1.07
CA ARG A 117 28.67 -1.76 0.25
C ARG A 117 29.45 -1.31 -0.98
N LYS A 118 29.38 -2.08 -2.06
CA LYS A 118 29.66 -1.56 -3.39
C LYS A 118 28.72 -0.37 -3.51
N ARG A 119 29.23 0.84 -3.29
CA ARG A 119 28.50 2.05 -3.65
C ARG A 119 28.04 1.79 -5.09
N PRO A 120 26.74 1.94 -5.41
CA PRO A 120 26.36 1.92 -6.81
C PRO A 120 27.30 2.91 -7.49
N VAL A 121 28.12 2.41 -8.42
CA VAL A 121 28.95 3.28 -9.25
C VAL A 121 27.94 4.23 -9.88
N ALA A 122 28.03 5.51 -9.55
CA ALA A 122 27.14 6.50 -10.11
C ALA A 122 27.17 6.30 -11.62
N ALA A 123 26.02 5.93 -12.20
CA ALA A 123 25.92 5.82 -13.64
C ALA A 123 26.37 7.17 -14.20
N PRO A 124 27.32 7.22 -15.16
CA PRO A 124 27.71 8.48 -15.76
C PRO A 124 26.44 9.15 -16.26
N ALA A 125 26.27 10.42 -15.89
CA ALA A 125 25.13 11.22 -16.32
C ALA A 125 25.08 11.17 -17.86
N GLN A 126 24.12 10.43 -18.41
CA GLN A 126 23.82 10.47 -19.82
C GLN A 126 23.27 11.88 -20.09
N PRO A 127 23.91 12.72 -20.90
CA PRO A 127 23.28 13.96 -21.32
C PRO A 127 22.02 13.56 -22.10
N PHE A 128 20.87 13.82 -21.50
CA PHE A 128 19.58 13.69 -22.16
C PHE A 128 19.54 14.70 -23.31
N SER A 129 20.05 14.30 -24.47
CA SER A 129 19.90 15.07 -25.70
C SER A 129 18.50 14.78 -26.22
N LEU A 130 17.58 15.69 -25.89
CA LEU A 130 16.23 15.70 -26.44
C LEU A 130 16.34 16.09 -27.92
N LYS A 131 16.61 15.12 -28.79
CA LYS A 131 16.45 15.31 -30.24
C LYS A 131 14.96 15.37 -30.52
N TRP A 132 14.43 16.58 -30.57
CA TRP A 132 13.12 16.86 -31.13
C TRP A 132 13.11 16.37 -32.58
N ARG A 133 12.57 15.18 -32.80
CA ARG A 133 12.23 14.71 -34.12
C ARG A 133 10.90 15.37 -34.45
N LEU A 134 10.95 16.50 -35.17
CA LEU A 134 9.79 17.12 -35.80
C LEU A 134 9.11 16.05 -36.66
N VAL A 135 8.07 15.43 -36.12
CA VAL A 135 7.09 14.69 -36.92
C VAL A 135 6.10 15.73 -37.39
N ALA A 136 6.20 16.08 -38.67
CA ALA A 136 5.24 16.96 -39.34
C ALA A 136 3.81 16.43 -39.12
N PRO A 137 2.83 17.29 -38.81
CA PRO A 137 1.45 16.84 -38.64
C PRO A 137 0.82 16.62 -40.01
N LEU A 138 0.78 15.37 -40.45
CA LEU A 138 -0.18 14.90 -41.45
C LEU A 138 -1.31 14.16 -40.71
N VAL A 139 -2.24 14.91 -40.13
CA VAL A 139 -3.57 14.36 -39.81
C VAL A 139 -4.61 15.38 -40.24
N GLY A 140 -5.27 15.03 -41.34
CA GLY A 140 -6.36 15.77 -41.93
C GLY A 140 -7.55 15.91 -40.98
N VAL A 141 -8.20 17.05 -41.10
CA VAL A 141 -9.50 17.35 -40.52
C VAL A 141 -10.54 16.41 -41.12
N ALA A 142 -11.13 15.55 -40.30
CA ALA A 142 -12.37 14.86 -40.61
C ALA A 142 -13.25 14.86 -39.36
N PHE A 143 -13.94 15.98 -39.10
CA PHE A 143 -15.01 16.03 -38.11
C PHE A 143 -16.33 15.76 -38.83
N LEU A 144 -16.79 14.52 -38.72
CA LEU A 144 -18.11 14.10 -39.16
C LEU A 144 -19.14 14.72 -38.19
N ALA A 145 -19.87 15.74 -38.64
CA ALA A 145 -20.99 16.31 -37.90
C ALA A 145 -22.18 15.35 -37.95
N VAL A 146 -22.31 14.47 -36.95
CA VAL A 146 -23.58 13.79 -36.66
C VAL A 146 -24.45 14.76 -35.86
N PHE A 147 -25.34 15.45 -36.57
CA PHE A 147 -26.43 16.22 -35.99
C PHE A 147 -27.36 15.27 -35.24
N ASN A 148 -27.39 15.35 -33.91
CA ASN A 148 -28.54 14.90 -33.14
C ASN A 148 -29.00 16.01 -32.19
N LYS A 149 -30.28 16.35 -32.31
CA LYS A 149 -30.94 17.46 -31.63
C LYS A 149 -31.12 17.12 -30.15
N SER A 150 -30.24 17.63 -29.29
CA SER A 150 -30.49 18.05 -27.90
C SER A 150 -29.15 18.26 -27.19
N CYS A 151 -29.08 19.30 -26.35
CA CYS A 151 -28.00 19.61 -25.37
C CYS A 151 -27.15 20.85 -25.71
N THR A 152 -27.71 22.03 -25.44
CA THR A 152 -27.05 23.35 -25.40
C THR A 152 -26.08 23.53 -24.21
N VAL A 153 -25.74 22.46 -23.47
CA VAL A 153 -24.91 22.55 -22.24
C VAL A 153 -23.46 22.15 -22.48
N PHE A 154 -23.13 21.51 -23.61
CA PHE A 154 -21.79 20.96 -23.83
C PHE A 154 -20.77 21.92 -24.47
N THR A 155 -21.21 23.07 -24.99
CA THR A 155 -20.35 23.96 -25.79
C THR A 155 -19.43 24.86 -24.96
N ILE A 156 -19.73 25.09 -23.68
CA ILE A 156 -18.93 25.96 -22.81
C ILE A 156 -17.70 25.23 -22.24
N GLY A 157 -17.80 23.92 -22.01
CA GLY A 157 -16.72 23.12 -21.43
C GLY A 157 -15.50 22.98 -22.34
N THR A 158 -15.72 22.86 -23.66
CA THR A 158 -14.62 22.62 -24.62
C THR A 158 -13.74 23.84 -24.81
N VAL A 159 -14.30 25.06 -24.76
CA VAL A 159 -13.53 26.31 -24.90
C VAL A 159 -12.63 26.54 -23.70
N ALA A 160 -13.07 26.19 -22.49
CA ALA A 160 -12.29 26.33 -21.26
C ALA A 160 -11.07 25.39 -21.23
N VAL A 161 -11.21 24.16 -21.75
CA VAL A 161 -10.09 23.19 -21.81
C VAL A 161 -9.03 23.62 -22.82
N VAL A 162 -9.45 24.22 -23.94
CA VAL A 162 -8.51 24.73 -24.95
C VAL A 162 -7.76 25.97 -24.44
N LEU A 163 -8.44 26.90 -23.76
CA LEU A 163 -7.79 28.07 -23.15
C LEU A 163 -6.84 27.70 -22.00
N TRP A 164 -7.20 26.71 -21.16
CA TRP A 164 -6.34 26.23 -20.08
C TRP A 164 -5.11 25.48 -20.61
N ALA A 165 -5.27 24.71 -21.69
CA ALA A 165 -4.16 24.08 -22.38
C ALA A 165 -3.22 25.14 -22.99
N LEU A 166 -3.75 26.16 -23.66
CA LEU A 166 -2.93 27.23 -24.26
C LEU A 166 -2.17 28.05 -23.21
N TYR A 167 -2.78 28.31 -22.04
CA TYR A 167 -2.10 28.97 -20.92
C TYR A 167 -0.99 28.11 -20.31
N SER A 168 -1.22 26.80 -20.17
CA SER A 168 -0.25 25.86 -19.59
C SER A 168 0.97 25.58 -20.48
N TYR A 169 0.85 25.82 -21.80
CA TYR A 169 1.94 25.68 -22.76
C TYR A 169 2.75 26.97 -22.99
N GLY A 170 2.51 28.05 -22.24
CA GLY A 170 3.40 29.22 -22.19
C GLY A 170 3.48 30.02 -23.49
N VAL A 171 2.40 30.05 -24.29
CA VAL A 171 2.32 30.92 -25.46
C VAL A 171 1.93 32.33 -25.00
N SER A 172 2.92 33.20 -24.79
CA SER A 172 2.70 34.64 -24.62
C SER A 172 2.23 35.23 -25.95
N PHE A 173 0.98 35.74 -25.98
CA PHE A 173 0.53 36.64 -27.02
C PHE A 173 1.02 38.06 -26.68
N GLU A 174 2.09 38.50 -27.34
CA GLU A 174 2.53 39.89 -27.34
C GLU A 174 1.53 40.69 -28.19
N ASP A 175 0.64 41.44 -27.54
CA ASP A 175 -0.29 42.35 -28.20
C ASP A 175 0.46 43.59 -28.68
N ARG A 176 0.91 43.55 -29.95
CA ARG A 176 1.47 44.73 -30.62
C ARG A 176 0.36 45.42 -31.41
N SER A 177 -0.50 46.13 -30.69
CA SER A 177 -1.46 47.08 -31.27
C SER A 177 -1.81 48.17 -30.25
N HIS A 178 -0.90 49.12 -30.03
CA HIS A 178 -1.19 50.56 -30.06
C HIS A 178 0.07 51.39 -29.71
N LYS A 179 0.48 52.21 -30.68
CA LYS A 179 1.53 53.24 -30.74
C LYS A 179 2.89 52.78 -31.28
#